data_AF-A0A3B8VKQ1-F1
#
_entry.id   AF-A0A3B8VKQ1-F1
#
_cell.length_a   1.000
_cell.length_b   1.000
_cell.length_c   1.000
_cell.angle_alpha   90.00
_cell.angle_beta   90.00
_cell.angle_gamma   90.00
#
_symmetry.space_group_name_H-M   'P 1'
#
loop_
_entity.id
_entity.type
_entity.pdbx_description
1 polymer ?
#
loop_
_entity_poly.entity_id
_entity_poly.type
_entity_poly.pdbx_seq_one_letter_code
_entity_poly.pdbx_strand_id
1 'polypeptide(L)'
;MRALFGLTVALLLLFAGCIGGGQDSPDPGFTEHVFTSSFEPDVSIIDVNDKYADIIGSDGLDWESDLEDNGSFGNFRIFYEGGNASQRSASIIEHQGEHVLEFRLAEANVNDGEKGRVSTSLTNNHNLTHFTYSIGVNLTGAFDLISPAEGRLTWMTIAEFWNDKAQTEHAFRITLSINKQEAAANTPLSWALQGQTQNPSTLLWDDVWTETSDESVPIHNWFTLQVVMVEGDAEHGQVLVKKDETILFDVHNWTHHPEDATPGGFDNLNLMKLYTAGEVLSMLPEGSAFVILWDDFSLATNEVSIP
;
A
#
# COMPACT_ATOMS: atom_id res chain seq x y z
N MET A 1 -35.33 -78.37 35.19
CA MET A 1 -35.96 -77.79 36.40
C MET A 1 -35.43 -76.37 36.53
N ARG A 2 -36.16 -75.27 36.44
CA ARG A 2 -37.60 -74.96 36.38
C ARG A 2 -37.78 -73.82 35.37
N ALA A 3 -38.94 -73.82 34.72
CA ALA A 3 -39.43 -72.77 33.85
C ALA A 3 -40.48 -71.90 34.59
N LEU A 4 -40.96 -70.87 33.88
CA LEU A 4 -42.05 -69.92 34.16
C LEU A 4 -41.69 -68.72 35.07
N PHE A 5 -42.18 -67.49 34.90
CA PHE A 5 -43.28 -66.82 34.17
C PHE A 5 -42.73 -65.42 33.80
N GLY A 6 -43.18 -64.61 32.84
CA GLY A 6 -44.44 -64.45 32.12
C GLY A 6 -44.69 -62.93 31.90
N LEU A 7 -45.50 -62.63 30.88
CA LEU A 7 -46.28 -61.40 30.63
C LEU A 7 -45.75 -60.33 29.64
N THR A 8 -46.47 -60.29 28.51
CA THR A 8 -46.54 -59.29 27.45
C THR A 8 -47.32 -58.05 27.92
N VAL A 9 -46.86 -56.83 27.60
CA VAL A 9 -47.72 -55.65 27.34
C VAL A 9 -47.05 -54.77 26.29
N ALA A 10 -47.76 -54.52 25.19
CA ALA A 10 -47.47 -53.45 24.25
C ALA A 10 -48.17 -52.16 24.72
N LEU A 11 -47.49 -51.01 24.63
CA LEU A 11 -48.16 -49.71 24.57
C LEU A 11 -47.27 -48.70 23.82
N LEU A 12 -47.74 -48.28 22.65
CA LEU A 12 -47.34 -47.02 22.00
C LEU A 12 -47.74 -45.85 22.90
N LEU A 13 -46.87 -44.86 23.07
CA LEU A 13 -47.24 -43.46 23.27
C LEU A 13 -46.09 -42.55 22.78
N LEU A 14 -46.46 -41.63 21.89
CA LEU A 14 -45.64 -40.59 21.26
C LEU A 14 -45.07 -39.60 22.29
N PHE A 15 -43.84 -39.11 22.09
CA PHE A 15 -43.48 -37.70 22.27
C PHE A 15 -42.31 -37.31 21.35
N ALA A 16 -42.43 -36.11 20.79
CA ALA A 16 -41.51 -35.44 19.88
C ALA A 16 -40.44 -34.63 20.64
N GLY A 17 -39.34 -34.29 19.94
CA GLY A 17 -38.31 -33.33 20.35
C GLY A 17 -37.14 -33.99 21.10
N CYS A 18 -35.86 -33.72 20.82
CA CYS A 18 -35.25 -32.52 20.25
C CYS A 18 -34.04 -32.83 19.35
N ILE A 19 -33.91 -31.98 18.35
CA ILE A 19 -32.74 -31.66 17.54
C ILE A 19 -31.52 -31.48 18.46
N GLY A 20 -30.46 -32.25 18.21
CA GLY A 20 -29.14 -32.01 18.78
C GLY A 20 -28.52 -30.80 18.09
N GLY A 21 -28.69 -29.63 18.68
CA GLY A 21 -27.93 -28.43 18.31
C GLY A 21 -26.49 -28.58 18.77
N GLY A 22 -25.59 -28.84 17.82
CA GLY A 22 -24.23 -28.33 17.95
C GLY A 22 -24.33 -26.83 17.78
N GLN A 23 -24.06 -26.08 18.85
CA GLN A 23 -23.74 -24.67 18.70
C GLN A 23 -22.39 -24.63 17.99
N ASP A 24 -22.41 -24.39 16.69
CA ASP A 24 -21.30 -23.71 16.04
C ASP A 24 -21.11 -22.41 16.82
N SER A 25 -19.98 -22.29 17.50
CA SER A 25 -19.48 -21.00 17.96
C SER A 25 -19.53 -20.08 16.74
N PRO A 26 -20.16 -18.88 16.81
CA PRO A 26 -20.04 -17.94 15.72
C PRO A 26 -18.54 -17.71 15.49
N ASP A 27 -18.09 -17.94 14.26
CA ASP A 27 -16.82 -17.42 13.77
C ASP A 27 -16.78 -15.95 14.20
N PRO A 28 -15.78 -15.48 14.96
CA PRO A 28 -15.69 -14.08 15.35
C PRO A 28 -15.62 -13.30 14.05
N GLY A 29 -16.75 -12.73 13.62
CA GLY A 29 -16.95 -12.31 12.25
C GLY A 29 -15.82 -11.39 11.83
N PHE A 30 -15.09 -11.78 10.78
CA PHE A 30 -14.17 -10.87 10.13
C PHE A 30 -15.00 -9.74 9.54
N THR A 31 -14.80 -8.51 10.02
CA THR A 31 -15.37 -7.35 9.35
C THR A 31 -14.31 -6.92 8.34
N GLU A 32 -14.52 -7.26 7.08
CA GLU A 32 -13.67 -6.74 6.01
C GLU A 32 -14.08 -5.28 5.79
N HIS A 33 -13.19 -4.33 6.10
CA HIS A 33 -13.36 -2.97 5.63
C HIS A 33 -12.74 -2.88 4.25
N VAL A 34 -13.50 -2.44 3.24
CA VAL A 34 -13.01 -2.25 1.88
C VAL A 34 -13.36 -0.84 1.44
N PHE A 35 -12.33 -0.05 1.11
CA PHE A 35 -12.45 1.22 0.43
C PHE A 35 -12.08 1.06 -1.05
N THR A 36 -12.79 1.76 -1.93
CA THR A 36 -12.54 1.77 -3.38
C THR A 36 -12.83 3.14 -3.98
N SER A 37 -12.04 3.56 -4.96
CA SER A 37 -12.28 4.77 -5.75
C SER A 37 -11.64 4.66 -7.13
N SER A 38 -12.35 5.13 -8.16
CA SER A 38 -11.88 5.30 -9.55
C SER A 38 -11.79 6.79 -9.93
N PHE A 39 -11.68 7.67 -8.93
CA PHE A 39 -11.48 9.11 -9.06
C PHE A 39 -12.48 9.83 -9.98
N GLU A 40 -13.73 9.35 -10.03
CA GLU A 40 -14.79 9.91 -10.89
C GLU A 40 -15.14 11.38 -10.54
N PRO A 41 -15.87 12.12 -11.39
CA PRO A 41 -16.03 13.59 -11.30
C PRO A 41 -16.48 14.21 -9.98
N ASP A 42 -17.10 13.44 -9.09
CA ASP A 42 -17.53 13.89 -7.76
C ASP A 42 -16.41 13.79 -6.71
N VAL A 43 -15.23 13.29 -7.09
CA VAL A 43 -13.97 13.32 -6.33
C VAL A 43 -13.12 14.52 -6.76
N SER A 44 -12.52 15.22 -5.80
CA SER A 44 -11.68 16.38 -6.09
C SER A 44 -10.50 16.51 -5.14
N ILE A 45 -9.45 17.22 -5.60
CA ILE A 45 -8.31 17.58 -4.77
C ILE A 45 -8.47 19.01 -4.27
N ILE A 46 -8.35 19.21 -2.97
CA ILE A 46 -8.31 20.54 -2.34
C ILE A 46 -6.95 20.79 -1.69
N ASP A 47 -6.36 21.95 -1.96
CA ASP A 47 -5.14 22.35 -1.26
C ASP A 47 -5.47 22.75 0.18
N VAL A 48 -4.80 22.13 1.14
CA VAL A 48 -4.88 22.50 2.57
C VAL A 48 -3.89 23.61 2.86
N ASN A 49 -2.66 23.47 2.34
CA ASN A 49 -1.61 24.48 2.34
C ASN A 49 -0.54 24.12 1.29
N ASP A 50 0.60 24.81 1.31
CA ASP A 50 1.70 24.61 0.36
C ASP A 50 2.35 23.21 0.43
N LYS A 51 2.17 22.49 1.54
CA LYS A 51 2.75 21.16 1.78
C LYS A 51 1.77 20.02 1.69
N TYR A 52 0.47 20.30 1.85
CA TYR A 52 -0.57 19.28 1.92
C TYR A 52 -1.77 19.62 1.06
N ALA A 53 -2.31 18.60 0.41
CA ALA A 53 -3.63 18.61 -0.18
C ALA A 53 -4.45 17.44 0.38
N ASP A 54 -5.73 17.43 0.06
CA ASP A 54 -6.67 16.41 0.46
C ASP A 54 -7.44 15.89 -0.76
N ILE A 55 -7.94 14.65 -0.67
CA ILE A 55 -8.91 14.12 -1.63
C ILE A 55 -10.26 14.09 -0.92
N ILE A 56 -11.26 14.75 -1.51
CA ILE A 56 -12.61 14.84 -0.94
C ILE A 56 -13.64 14.37 -1.95
N GLY A 57 -14.84 14.06 -1.45
CA GLY A 57 -15.97 13.63 -2.25
C GLY A 57 -16.05 12.12 -2.41
N SER A 58 -16.93 11.68 -3.31
CA SER A 58 -17.31 10.28 -3.43
C SER A 58 -17.61 9.88 -4.86
N ASP A 59 -17.18 8.69 -5.23
CA ASP A 59 -17.51 7.99 -6.49
C ASP A 59 -18.14 6.61 -6.23
N GLY A 60 -18.75 6.47 -5.06
CA GLY A 60 -19.32 5.23 -4.55
C GLY A 60 -19.10 5.11 -3.06
N LEU A 61 -17.84 5.27 -2.64
CA LEU A 61 -17.43 5.47 -1.25
C LEU A 61 -16.85 6.87 -1.09
N ASP A 62 -17.04 7.47 0.07
CA ASP A 62 -16.63 8.83 0.38
C ASP A 62 -15.23 8.84 1.01
N TRP A 63 -14.32 9.61 0.43
CA TRP A 63 -12.92 9.65 0.86
C TRP A 63 -12.74 10.10 2.31
N GLU A 64 -13.62 10.95 2.84
CA GLU A 64 -13.51 11.45 4.21
C GLU A 64 -14.23 10.53 5.21
N SER A 65 -15.43 10.06 4.89
CA SER A 65 -16.28 9.36 5.86
C SER A 65 -16.23 7.83 5.79
N ASP A 66 -15.81 7.25 4.66
CA ASP A 66 -15.67 5.80 4.53
C ASP A 66 -14.21 5.33 4.72
N LEU A 67 -13.22 6.09 4.21
CA LEU A 67 -11.80 5.74 4.39
C LEU A 67 -11.24 6.17 5.74
N GLU A 68 -11.49 7.41 6.18
CA GLU A 68 -10.82 7.96 7.36
C GLU A 68 -11.55 7.67 8.67
N ASP A 69 -10.78 7.64 9.76
CA ASP A 69 -11.26 7.52 11.15
C ASP A 69 -12.27 6.36 11.37
N ASN A 70 -12.15 5.29 10.59
CA ASN A 70 -13.10 4.17 10.57
C ASN A 70 -12.78 3.04 11.58
N GLY A 71 -11.76 3.23 12.41
CA GLY A 71 -11.31 2.28 13.43
C GLY A 71 -9.97 1.62 13.12
N SER A 72 -9.68 1.38 11.83
CA SER A 72 -8.40 0.83 11.36
C SER A 72 -7.53 1.89 10.68
N PHE A 73 -8.14 2.72 9.84
CA PHE A 73 -7.45 3.78 9.10
C PHE A 73 -7.62 5.13 9.78
N GLY A 74 -6.54 5.92 9.78
CA GLY A 74 -6.55 7.28 10.29
C GLY A 74 -6.82 8.31 9.19
N ASN A 75 -6.01 9.37 9.12
CA ASN A 75 -6.23 10.48 8.18
C ASN A 75 -5.38 10.33 6.91
N PHE A 76 -6.02 10.49 5.76
CA PHE A 76 -5.43 10.48 4.45
C PHE A 76 -5.08 11.91 4.00
N ARG A 77 -3.92 12.09 3.38
CA ARG A 77 -3.50 13.35 2.76
C ARG A 77 -2.65 13.09 1.54
N ILE A 78 -2.60 14.08 0.66
CA ILE A 78 -1.50 14.23 -0.30
C ILE A 78 -0.44 15.11 0.34
N PHE A 79 0.80 14.64 0.37
CA PHE A 79 1.94 15.26 1.02
C PHE A 79 3.06 15.61 0.03
N TYR A 80 3.26 16.91 -0.19
CA TYR A 80 4.31 17.46 -1.06
C TYR A 80 5.64 17.72 -0.35
N GLU A 81 5.67 17.83 0.99
CA GLU A 81 6.80 18.35 1.82
C GLU A 81 7.12 19.84 1.62
N GLY A 82 7.25 20.28 0.37
CA GLY A 82 7.70 21.62 -0.01
C GLY A 82 7.54 21.90 -1.50
N GLY A 83 8.11 23.00 -1.96
CA GLY A 83 8.06 23.48 -3.35
C GLY A 83 6.79 24.23 -3.75
N ASN A 84 6.53 24.34 -5.06
CA ASN A 84 5.32 24.98 -5.61
C ASN A 84 4.75 24.24 -6.85
N ALA A 85 3.58 24.64 -7.34
CA ALA A 85 2.86 23.94 -8.42
C ALA A 85 3.68 23.72 -9.71
N SER A 86 4.65 24.58 -10.03
CA SER A 86 5.51 24.39 -11.21
C SER A 86 6.45 23.20 -11.07
N GLN A 87 6.74 22.77 -9.85
CA GLN A 87 7.69 21.70 -9.55
C GLN A 87 7.00 20.35 -9.36
N ARG A 88 5.78 20.36 -8.81
CA ARG A 88 5.04 19.17 -8.40
C ARG A 88 3.55 19.45 -8.20
N SER A 89 2.70 18.48 -8.52
CA SER A 89 1.25 18.58 -8.38
C SER A 89 0.62 17.20 -8.22
N ALA A 90 -0.56 17.19 -7.58
CA ALA A 90 -1.56 16.14 -7.73
C ALA A 90 -2.83 16.74 -8.31
N SER A 91 -3.51 16.04 -9.22
CA SER A 91 -4.75 16.56 -9.85
C SER A 91 -5.63 15.41 -10.32
N ILE A 92 -6.96 15.58 -10.26
CA ILE A 92 -7.90 14.71 -10.98
C ILE A 92 -8.04 15.26 -12.40
N ILE A 93 -7.76 14.43 -13.40
CA ILE A 93 -7.78 14.82 -14.81
C ILE A 93 -8.58 13.83 -15.65
N GLU A 94 -9.10 14.27 -16.80
CA GLU A 94 -9.62 13.36 -17.82
C GLU A 94 -8.46 12.75 -18.62
N HIS A 95 -8.39 11.42 -18.69
CA HIS A 95 -7.45 10.66 -19.48
C HIS A 95 -8.20 9.60 -20.30
N GLN A 96 -8.18 9.72 -21.63
CA GLN A 96 -8.85 8.79 -22.56
C GLN A 96 -10.36 8.60 -22.32
N GLY A 97 -11.02 9.59 -21.72
CA GLY A 97 -12.46 9.57 -21.43
C GLY A 97 -12.82 9.06 -20.03
N GLU A 98 -11.83 8.69 -19.23
CA GLU A 98 -11.96 8.32 -17.81
C GLU A 98 -11.31 9.39 -16.93
N HIS A 99 -11.61 9.41 -15.63
CA HIS A 99 -10.97 10.32 -14.67
C HIS A 99 -9.92 9.57 -13.87
N VAL A 100 -8.75 10.18 -13.68
CA VAL A 100 -7.63 9.56 -12.99
C VAL A 100 -6.95 10.55 -12.08
N LEU A 101 -6.30 10.05 -11.03
CA LEU A 101 -5.38 10.84 -10.22
C LEU A 101 -4.03 10.93 -10.93
N GLU A 102 -3.60 12.14 -11.27
CA GLU A 102 -2.28 12.43 -11.81
C GLU A 102 -1.34 12.90 -10.70
N PHE A 103 -0.21 12.24 -10.52
CA PHE A 103 0.97 12.80 -9.86
C PHE A 103 2.00 13.24 -10.90
N ARG A 104 2.43 14.50 -10.80
CA ARG A 104 3.45 15.09 -11.67
C ARG A 104 4.59 15.66 -10.84
N LEU A 105 5.82 15.34 -11.23
CA LEU A 105 7.05 15.81 -10.58
C LEU A 105 8.09 16.24 -11.63
N ALA A 106 8.31 17.54 -11.73
CA ALA A 106 9.20 18.18 -12.70
C ALA A 106 10.55 18.60 -12.08
N GLU A 107 10.56 18.96 -10.81
CA GLU A 107 11.76 19.46 -10.12
C GLU A 107 11.83 18.95 -8.68
N ALA A 108 13.05 18.95 -8.14
CA ALA A 108 13.26 18.68 -6.72
C ALA A 108 12.61 19.78 -5.86
N ASN A 109 11.81 19.35 -4.88
CA ASN A 109 10.99 20.24 -4.04
C ASN A 109 11.20 20.04 -2.54
N VAL A 110 12.18 19.20 -2.16
CA VAL A 110 12.47 18.80 -0.78
C VAL A 110 13.94 19.05 -0.45
N ASN A 111 14.21 19.49 0.79
CA ASN A 111 15.55 19.71 1.36
C ASN A 111 16.51 20.42 0.39
N ASP A 112 16.18 21.65 -0.01
CA ASP A 112 17.02 22.47 -0.89
C ASP A 112 17.42 21.78 -2.22
N GLY A 113 16.56 20.91 -2.73
CA GLY A 113 16.75 20.26 -4.03
C GLY A 113 17.42 18.89 -3.96
N GLU A 114 17.63 18.32 -2.77
CA GLU A 114 18.15 16.96 -2.62
C GLU A 114 17.21 15.91 -3.23
N LYS A 115 15.90 16.14 -3.17
CA LYS A 115 14.86 15.16 -3.49
C LYS A 115 13.62 15.85 -4.06
N GLY A 116 12.81 15.10 -4.80
CA GLY A 116 11.46 15.53 -5.19
C GLY A 116 10.40 14.50 -4.86
N ARG A 117 9.21 14.97 -4.47
CA ARG A 117 8.11 14.14 -3.96
C ARG A 117 6.72 14.69 -4.28
N VAL A 118 5.85 13.78 -4.71
CA VAL A 118 4.40 13.80 -4.47
C VAL A 118 4.03 12.45 -3.86
N SER A 119 3.27 12.42 -2.78
CA SER A 119 2.97 11.17 -2.06
C SER A 119 1.59 11.27 -1.44
N THR A 120 0.87 10.16 -1.34
CA THR A 120 -0.18 10.04 -0.33
C THR A 120 0.44 9.68 1.02
N SER A 121 -0.30 9.92 2.09
CA SER A 121 0.04 9.52 3.45
C SER A 121 -1.25 9.24 4.19
N LEU A 122 -1.49 7.97 4.52
CA LEU A 122 -2.56 7.52 5.39
C LEU A 122 -1.95 7.26 6.77
N THR A 123 -2.14 8.20 7.68
CA THR A 123 -1.42 8.28 8.97
C THR A 123 -2.34 8.03 10.16
N ASN A 124 -1.73 7.68 11.30
CA ASN A 124 -2.45 7.36 12.53
C ASN A 124 -3.35 6.14 12.38
N ASN A 125 -2.92 5.16 11.57
CA ASN A 125 -3.60 3.88 11.52
C ASN A 125 -3.46 3.16 12.87
N HIS A 126 -4.43 2.33 13.20
CA HIS A 126 -4.53 1.70 14.51
C HIS A 126 -4.56 0.19 14.37
N ASN A 127 -3.57 -0.50 14.96
CA ASN A 127 -3.47 -1.97 14.95
C ASN A 127 -3.58 -2.58 13.53
N LEU A 128 -3.08 -1.85 12.52
CA LEU A 128 -3.14 -2.28 11.13
C LEU A 128 -2.07 -3.35 10.89
N THR A 129 -2.40 -4.60 11.20
CA THR A 129 -1.47 -5.74 11.11
C THR A 129 -1.63 -6.53 9.81
N HIS A 130 -2.75 -6.37 9.10
CA HIS A 130 -2.97 -7.00 7.81
C HIS A 130 -3.81 -6.09 6.91
N PHE A 131 -3.30 -5.81 5.72
CA PHE A 131 -4.07 -5.12 4.68
C PHE A 131 -3.71 -5.63 3.29
N THR A 132 -4.62 -5.41 2.35
CA THR A 132 -4.38 -5.52 0.92
C THR A 132 -4.68 -4.17 0.29
N TYR A 133 -3.79 -3.66 -0.56
CA TYR A 133 -4.16 -2.55 -1.44
C TYR A 133 -3.90 -2.93 -2.90
N SER A 134 -4.71 -2.36 -3.78
CA SER A 134 -4.62 -2.53 -5.23
C SER A 134 -4.80 -1.18 -5.90
N ILE A 135 -4.08 -0.93 -6.98
CA ILE A 135 -4.24 0.29 -7.76
C ILE A 135 -3.78 0.08 -9.21
N GLY A 136 -4.51 0.65 -10.16
CA GLY A 136 -4.08 0.85 -11.53
C GLY A 136 -2.97 1.90 -11.61
N VAL A 137 -1.94 1.61 -12.40
CA VAL A 137 -0.78 2.49 -12.58
C VAL A 137 -0.48 2.65 -14.06
N ASN A 138 -0.24 3.89 -14.50
CA ASN A 138 0.32 4.20 -15.81
C ASN A 138 1.47 5.20 -15.68
N LEU A 139 2.68 4.75 -16.03
CA LEU A 139 3.89 5.58 -16.00
C LEU A 139 4.06 6.29 -17.35
N THR A 140 4.22 7.61 -17.35
CA THR A 140 4.33 8.40 -18.58
C THR A 140 5.22 9.65 -18.42
N GLY A 141 5.35 10.45 -19.48
CA GLY A 141 6.22 11.62 -19.51
C GLY A 141 7.71 11.23 -19.41
N ALA A 142 8.42 11.78 -18.44
CA ALA A 142 9.87 11.62 -18.34
C ALA A 142 10.34 10.19 -18.02
N PHE A 143 9.44 9.25 -17.69
CA PHE A 143 9.79 7.83 -17.57
C PHE A 143 10.44 7.27 -18.84
N ASP A 144 10.07 7.78 -20.02
CA ASP A 144 10.67 7.42 -21.32
C ASP A 144 12.17 7.70 -21.41
N LEU A 145 12.66 8.63 -20.58
CA LEU A 145 14.04 9.11 -20.63
C LEU A 145 15.00 8.25 -19.81
N ILE A 146 14.48 7.44 -18.87
CA ILE A 146 15.32 6.76 -17.88
C ILE A 146 16.16 5.65 -18.53
N SER A 147 15.52 4.75 -19.27
CA SER A 147 16.22 3.62 -19.90
C SER A 147 17.25 4.10 -20.94
N PRO A 148 16.92 5.02 -21.88
CA PRO A 148 17.87 5.48 -22.89
C PRO A 148 19.05 6.30 -22.36
N ALA A 149 18.91 6.99 -21.22
CA ALA A 149 19.98 7.81 -20.65
C ALA A 149 21.16 6.96 -20.14
N GLU A 150 22.34 7.56 -19.95
CA GLU A 150 23.38 6.99 -19.11
C GLU A 150 23.09 7.29 -17.63
N GLY A 151 23.65 6.48 -16.72
CA GLY A 151 23.45 6.62 -15.28
C GLY A 151 22.44 5.64 -14.71
N ARG A 152 22.52 5.49 -13.39
CA ARG A 152 21.66 4.60 -12.61
C ARG A 152 20.46 5.38 -12.09
N LEU A 153 19.33 4.71 -11.97
CA LEU A 153 18.24 5.12 -11.10
C LEU A 153 18.35 4.25 -9.86
N THR A 154 18.94 4.79 -8.80
CA THR A 154 19.19 4.05 -7.56
C THR A 154 17.92 3.81 -6.77
N TRP A 155 16.98 4.77 -6.82
CA TRP A 155 15.65 4.64 -6.25
C TRP A 155 14.66 5.59 -6.92
N MET A 156 13.49 5.06 -7.25
CA MET A 156 12.25 5.82 -7.43
C MET A 156 11.15 5.09 -6.69
N THR A 157 10.77 5.60 -5.52
CA THR A 157 9.77 4.97 -4.66
C THR A 157 8.38 5.23 -5.22
N ILE A 158 7.61 4.16 -5.40
CA ILE A 158 6.21 4.22 -5.84
C ILE A 158 5.19 3.89 -4.74
N ALA A 159 5.63 3.18 -3.69
CA ALA A 159 4.87 2.97 -2.47
C ALA A 159 5.83 2.75 -1.28
N GLU A 160 5.41 3.14 -0.08
CA GLU A 160 6.21 2.99 1.14
C GLU A 160 5.29 2.74 2.35
N PHE A 161 5.62 1.76 3.17
CA PHE A 161 4.79 1.32 4.31
C PHE A 161 5.64 1.38 5.57
N TRP A 162 5.13 2.04 6.61
CA TRP A 162 5.85 2.29 7.84
C TRP A 162 5.25 1.47 8.98
N ASN A 163 6.08 0.68 9.62
CA ASN A 163 5.81 0.02 10.88
C ASN A 163 6.70 0.73 11.91
N ASP A 164 6.15 1.79 12.49
CA ASP A 164 6.82 2.93 13.10
C ASP A 164 7.58 3.86 12.15
N LYS A 165 7.22 5.14 12.24
CA LYS A 165 7.89 6.26 11.55
C LYS A 165 9.41 6.34 11.78
N ALA A 166 10.09 7.02 10.87
CA ALA A 166 11.51 7.35 10.98
C ALA A 166 11.88 8.01 12.32
N GLN A 167 13.13 7.83 12.75
CA GLN A 167 13.73 8.43 13.95
C GLN A 167 13.09 7.98 15.27
N THR A 168 12.38 6.86 15.29
CA THR A 168 11.95 6.17 16.52
C THR A 168 12.92 5.03 16.84
N GLU A 169 12.78 4.45 18.04
CA GLU A 169 13.60 3.32 18.50
C GLU A 169 13.47 2.08 17.60
N HIS A 170 12.28 1.87 17.03
CA HIS A 170 11.92 0.70 16.23
C HIS A 170 11.44 1.10 14.83
N ALA A 171 11.98 2.18 14.27
CA ALA A 171 11.63 2.62 12.92
C ALA A 171 11.84 1.50 11.90
N PHE A 172 10.78 1.10 11.23
CA PHE A 172 10.84 0.11 10.15
C PHE A 172 10.01 0.58 8.96
N ARG A 173 10.58 0.43 7.76
CA ARG A 173 9.84 0.71 6.53
C ARG A 173 10.03 -0.38 5.51
N ILE A 174 9.01 -0.55 4.68
CA ILE A 174 9.05 -1.34 3.47
C ILE A 174 8.89 -0.39 2.29
N THR A 175 9.82 -0.45 1.33
CA THR A 175 9.85 0.46 0.17
C THR A 175 9.74 -0.35 -1.11
N LEU A 176 8.72 -0.06 -1.93
CA LEU A 176 8.62 -0.56 -3.31
C LEU A 176 9.11 0.52 -4.27
N SER A 177 10.05 0.15 -5.14
CA SER A 177 10.72 1.10 -6.03
C SER A 177 10.96 0.55 -7.44
N ILE A 178 11.09 1.49 -8.37
CA ILE A 178 11.58 1.27 -9.73
C ILE A 178 13.04 1.70 -9.76
N ASN A 179 13.89 0.84 -10.30
CA ASN A 179 15.33 1.04 -10.38
C ASN A 179 15.83 0.86 -11.81
N LYS A 180 17.04 1.37 -12.05
CA LYS A 180 17.86 1.04 -13.22
C LYS A 180 19.23 0.67 -12.69
N GLN A 181 19.49 -0.62 -12.63
CA GLN A 181 20.64 -1.16 -11.89
C GLN A 181 21.97 -0.81 -12.55
N GLU A 182 22.04 -0.85 -13.88
CA GLU A 182 23.26 -0.56 -14.63
C GLU A 182 23.27 0.88 -15.16
N ALA A 183 24.46 1.49 -15.20
CA ALA A 183 24.63 2.84 -15.70
C ALA A 183 24.58 2.95 -17.23
N ALA A 184 24.60 1.82 -17.95
CA ALA A 184 24.62 1.80 -19.40
C ALA A 184 23.30 2.33 -19.99
N ALA A 185 23.39 3.02 -21.12
CA ALA A 185 22.23 3.41 -21.92
C ALA A 185 21.44 2.20 -22.43
N ASN A 186 20.13 2.35 -22.51
CA ASN A 186 19.15 1.32 -22.89
C ASN A 186 19.12 0.11 -21.93
N THR A 187 19.52 0.31 -20.67
CA THR A 187 19.32 -0.69 -19.62
C THR A 187 17.84 -0.69 -19.23
N PRO A 188 17.17 -1.85 -19.17
CA PRO A 188 15.80 -1.96 -18.69
C PRO A 188 15.64 -1.46 -17.25
N LEU A 189 14.43 -1.03 -16.92
CA LEU A 189 14.03 -0.77 -15.54
C LEU A 189 13.70 -2.10 -14.86
N SER A 190 13.94 -2.16 -13.55
CA SER A 190 13.65 -3.31 -12.69
C SER A 190 12.85 -2.86 -11.46
N TRP A 191 12.22 -3.81 -10.79
CA TRP A 191 11.56 -3.59 -9.51
C TRP A 191 12.52 -3.90 -8.35
N ALA A 192 12.37 -3.20 -7.23
CA ALA A 192 13.03 -3.54 -5.98
C ALA A 192 12.10 -3.33 -4.78
N LEU A 193 12.20 -4.23 -3.80
CA LEU A 193 11.47 -4.20 -2.55
C LEU A 193 12.47 -4.34 -1.40
N GLN A 194 12.39 -3.46 -0.40
CA GLN A 194 13.35 -3.43 0.71
C GLN A 194 12.63 -3.26 2.03
N GLY A 195 12.97 -4.07 3.03
CA GLY A 195 12.62 -3.87 4.44
C GLY A 195 13.82 -3.32 5.19
N GLN A 196 13.66 -2.16 5.82
CA GLN A 196 14.78 -1.40 6.38
C GLN A 196 14.48 -0.88 7.78
N THR A 197 15.50 -0.88 8.64
CA THR A 197 15.49 -0.16 9.91
C THR A 197 16.24 1.16 9.78
N GLN A 198 15.97 2.09 10.70
CA GLN A 198 16.78 3.30 10.82
C GLN A 198 17.47 3.36 12.18
N ASN A 199 18.78 3.57 12.19
CA ASN A 199 19.48 3.90 13.42
C ASN A 199 19.07 5.32 13.89
N PRO A 200 18.43 5.48 15.06
CA PRO A 200 17.91 6.79 15.49
C PRO A 200 19.00 7.80 15.85
N SER A 201 20.24 7.34 16.09
CA SER A 201 21.37 8.22 16.42
C SER A 201 22.13 8.72 15.20
N THR A 202 22.34 7.85 14.20
CA THR A 202 23.09 8.21 12.98
C THR A 202 22.20 8.61 11.82
N LEU A 203 20.89 8.32 11.91
CA LEU A 203 19.89 8.48 10.85
C LEU A 203 20.15 7.64 9.59
N LEU A 204 21.09 6.70 9.67
CA LEU A 204 21.41 5.78 8.59
C LEU A 204 20.36 4.67 8.52
N TRP A 205 20.08 4.25 7.30
CA TRP A 205 19.20 3.14 6.98
C TRP A 205 20.01 1.87 6.79
N ASP A 206 19.55 0.78 7.40
CA ASP A 206 20.14 -0.54 7.27
C ASP A 206 19.08 -1.50 6.69
N ASP A 207 19.47 -2.27 5.67
CA ASP A 207 18.61 -3.27 5.06
C ASP A 207 18.50 -4.49 5.99
N VAL A 208 17.27 -4.88 6.32
CA VAL A 208 16.97 -6.18 6.94
C VAL A 208 16.87 -7.25 5.84
N TRP A 209 16.23 -6.91 4.73
CA TRP A 209 16.17 -7.71 3.52
C TRP A 209 15.96 -6.82 2.30
N THR A 210 16.40 -7.31 1.13
CA THR A 210 16.29 -6.64 -0.16
C THR A 210 16.01 -7.68 -1.24
N GLU A 211 14.99 -7.44 -2.05
CA GLU A 211 14.61 -8.28 -3.19
C GLU A 211 14.53 -7.44 -4.46
N THR A 212 14.83 -8.07 -5.60
CA THR A 212 14.75 -7.42 -6.93
C THR A 212 14.06 -8.33 -7.93
N SER A 213 13.31 -7.74 -8.85
CA SER A 213 12.66 -8.46 -9.95
C SER A 213 12.98 -7.80 -11.29
N ASP A 214 13.42 -8.61 -12.25
CA ASP A 214 13.72 -8.20 -13.62
C ASP A 214 12.46 -8.18 -14.52
N GLU A 215 11.28 -8.42 -13.94
CA GLU A 215 10.01 -8.22 -14.63
C GLU A 215 9.92 -6.80 -15.17
N SER A 216 9.41 -6.67 -16.40
CA SER A 216 9.41 -5.39 -17.08
C SER A 216 8.53 -4.37 -16.35
N VAL A 217 9.02 -3.14 -16.27
CA VAL A 217 8.25 -1.99 -15.80
C VAL A 217 7.49 -1.40 -17.00
N PRO A 218 6.15 -1.49 -17.05
CA PRO A 218 5.38 -0.96 -18.18
C PRO A 218 5.37 0.57 -18.16
N ILE A 219 5.61 1.18 -19.33
CA ILE A 219 5.50 2.63 -19.56
C ILE A 219 4.45 2.83 -20.67
N HIS A 220 3.58 3.84 -20.51
CA HIS A 220 2.41 4.14 -21.34
C HIS A 220 1.34 3.04 -21.42
N ASN A 221 1.40 2.05 -20.52
CA ASN A 221 0.45 0.96 -20.46
C ASN A 221 -0.03 0.83 -19.02
N TRP A 222 -1.34 0.73 -18.84
CA TRP A 222 -1.95 0.43 -17.56
C TRP A 222 -1.57 -0.97 -17.11
N PHE A 223 -1.27 -1.11 -15.82
CA PHE A 223 -1.14 -2.37 -15.11
C PHE A 223 -1.69 -2.21 -13.70
N THR A 224 -2.13 -3.31 -13.08
CA THR A 224 -2.57 -3.30 -11.69
C THR A 224 -1.41 -3.67 -10.78
N LEU A 225 -1.12 -2.85 -9.79
CA LEU A 225 -0.24 -3.20 -8.69
C LEU A 225 -1.08 -3.62 -7.49
N GLN A 226 -0.86 -4.83 -6.98
CA GLN A 226 -1.48 -5.33 -5.75
C GLN A 226 -0.39 -5.64 -4.72
N VAL A 227 -0.61 -5.22 -3.48
CA VAL A 227 0.25 -5.57 -2.34
C VAL A 227 -0.60 -6.14 -1.22
N VAL A 228 -0.20 -7.30 -0.72
CA VAL A 228 -0.71 -7.89 0.52
C VAL A 228 0.39 -7.78 1.55
N MET A 229 0.05 -7.24 2.72
CA MET A 229 0.96 -7.01 3.83
C MET A 229 0.45 -7.73 5.07
N VAL A 230 1.31 -8.51 5.70
CA VAL A 230 1.06 -9.16 7.00
C VAL A 230 2.20 -8.80 7.93
N GLU A 231 1.87 -8.13 9.04
CA GLU A 231 2.81 -7.86 10.11
C GLU A 231 3.32 -9.15 10.74
N GLY A 232 4.64 -9.31 10.82
CA GLY A 232 5.25 -10.37 11.59
C GLY A 232 6.77 -10.37 11.54
N ASP A 233 7.32 -11.35 12.24
CA ASP A 233 8.75 -11.58 12.35
C ASP A 233 9.33 -12.34 11.13
N ALA A 234 10.57 -12.82 11.25
CA ALA A 234 11.21 -13.65 10.22
C ALA A 234 10.40 -14.90 9.80
N GLU A 235 9.51 -15.40 10.65
CA GLU A 235 8.71 -16.60 10.40
C GLU A 235 7.27 -16.28 9.98
N HIS A 236 6.71 -15.17 10.45
CA HIS A 236 5.29 -14.85 10.33
C HIS A 236 4.97 -13.63 9.45
N GLY A 237 5.95 -12.77 9.17
CA GLY A 237 5.75 -11.60 8.32
C GLY A 237 5.68 -11.96 6.84
N GLN A 238 4.84 -11.24 6.09
CA GLN A 238 4.71 -11.45 4.64
C GLN A 238 4.49 -10.14 3.89
N VAL A 239 5.19 -10.02 2.75
CA VAL A 239 4.90 -9.02 1.72
C VAL A 239 4.76 -9.72 0.37
N LEU A 240 3.55 -9.73 -0.18
CA LEU A 240 3.27 -10.22 -1.53
C LEU A 240 2.96 -9.05 -2.43
N VAL A 241 3.73 -8.91 -3.52
CA VAL A 241 3.53 -7.85 -4.52
C VAL A 241 3.27 -8.50 -5.88
N LYS A 242 2.18 -8.10 -6.53
CA LYS A 242 1.82 -8.54 -7.88
C LYS A 242 1.69 -7.37 -8.82
N LYS A 243 2.11 -7.60 -10.06
CA LYS A 243 1.81 -6.78 -11.23
C LYS A 243 0.88 -7.58 -12.13
N ASP A 244 -0.38 -7.18 -12.20
CA ASP A 244 -1.47 -7.98 -12.76
C ASP A 244 -1.47 -9.37 -12.08
N GLU A 245 -1.43 -10.46 -12.85
CA GLU A 245 -1.32 -11.83 -12.34
C GLU A 245 0.14 -12.28 -12.04
N THR A 246 1.13 -11.43 -12.33
CA THR A 246 2.55 -11.78 -12.18
C THR A 246 3.04 -11.41 -10.78
N ILE A 247 3.56 -12.40 -10.04
CA ILE A 247 4.19 -12.15 -8.75
C ILE A 247 5.55 -11.46 -8.99
N LEU A 248 5.69 -10.24 -8.49
CA LEU A 248 6.98 -9.54 -8.45
C LEU A 248 7.80 -10.02 -7.25
N PHE A 249 7.16 -10.12 -6.08
CA PHE A 249 7.78 -10.46 -4.81
C PHE A 249 6.83 -11.28 -3.95
N ASP A 250 7.35 -12.29 -3.25
CA ASP A 250 6.66 -13.03 -2.18
C ASP A 250 7.66 -13.24 -1.04
N VAL A 251 7.77 -12.24 -0.19
CA VAL A 251 8.79 -12.17 0.87
C VAL A 251 8.17 -12.66 2.17
N HIS A 252 8.76 -13.71 2.74
CA HIS A 252 8.46 -14.20 4.08
C HIS A 252 9.61 -13.83 5.02
N ASN A 253 9.47 -12.71 5.73
CA ASN A 253 10.49 -12.16 6.62
C ASN A 253 9.90 -11.05 7.51
N TRP A 254 10.74 -10.43 8.36
CA TRP A 254 10.38 -9.28 9.19
C TRP A 254 9.67 -8.19 8.39
N THR A 255 8.50 -7.76 8.86
CA THR A 255 7.78 -6.59 8.32
C THR A 255 7.63 -5.48 9.37
N HIS A 256 8.32 -5.64 10.50
CA HIS A 256 8.53 -4.66 11.57
C HIS A 256 9.99 -4.74 12.04
N HIS A 257 10.40 -3.84 12.93
CA HIS A 257 11.77 -3.82 13.43
C HIS A 257 12.13 -5.13 14.16
N PRO A 258 13.26 -5.81 13.85
CA PRO A 258 13.60 -7.11 14.45
C PRO A 258 13.80 -7.12 15.97
N GLU A 259 14.04 -5.95 16.57
CA GLU A 259 14.18 -5.79 18.02
C GLU A 259 12.88 -5.36 18.73
N ASP A 260 11.81 -5.08 17.98
CA ASP A 260 10.51 -4.77 18.57
C ASP A 260 9.78 -6.05 18.95
N ALA A 261 9.57 -6.24 20.25
CA ALA A 261 8.87 -7.40 20.80
C ALA A 261 7.34 -7.23 20.81
N THR A 262 6.84 -6.02 20.55
CA THR A 262 5.41 -5.67 20.62
C THR A 262 5.05 -4.67 19.51
N PRO A 263 5.18 -5.07 18.23
CA PRO A 263 4.89 -4.17 17.12
C PRO A 263 3.42 -3.74 17.12
N GLY A 264 3.18 -2.50 16.71
CA GLY A 264 1.89 -1.82 16.83
C GLY A 264 1.01 -1.81 15.57
N GLY A 265 1.45 -2.49 14.51
CA GLY A 265 0.89 -2.35 13.17
C GLY A 265 1.55 -1.25 12.35
N PHE A 266 1.15 -1.16 11.09
CA PHE A 266 1.62 -0.12 10.18
C PHE A 266 0.96 1.22 10.48
N ASP A 267 1.72 2.19 11.01
CA ASP A 267 1.21 3.49 11.46
C ASP A 267 1.00 4.51 10.32
N ASN A 268 1.74 4.33 9.22
CA ASN A 268 1.66 5.19 8.04
C ASN A 268 1.82 4.41 6.73
N LEU A 269 0.88 4.60 5.81
CA LEU A 269 0.95 4.05 4.45
C LEU A 269 1.05 5.18 3.42
N ASN A 270 2.08 5.11 2.58
CA ASN A 270 2.21 5.94 1.39
C ASN A 270 1.90 5.06 0.17
N LEU A 271 0.61 4.86 -0.11
CA LEU A 271 0.10 3.87 -1.08
C LEU A 271 0.32 4.30 -2.54
N MET A 272 0.42 5.60 -2.78
CA MET A 272 0.70 6.23 -4.07
C MET A 272 1.84 7.20 -3.87
N LYS A 273 2.96 7.00 -4.54
CA LYS A 273 4.15 7.84 -4.35
C LYS A 273 4.88 8.05 -5.68
N LEU A 274 5.40 9.25 -5.84
CA LEU A 274 6.37 9.62 -6.87
C LEU A 274 7.49 10.36 -6.16
N TYR A 275 8.52 9.61 -5.77
CA TYR A 275 9.62 10.11 -4.96
C TYR A 275 10.95 9.63 -5.51
N THR A 276 11.83 10.56 -5.87
CA THR A 276 13.15 10.25 -6.40
C THR A 276 14.19 11.30 -6.01
N ALA A 277 15.46 11.03 -6.28
CA ALA A 277 16.57 11.92 -5.98
C ALA A 277 16.52 13.17 -6.87
N GLY A 278 16.96 14.30 -6.31
CA GLY A 278 17.03 15.57 -7.04
C GLY A 278 18.00 15.53 -8.20
N GLU A 279 19.05 14.70 -8.12
CA GLU A 279 19.96 14.46 -9.25
C GLU A 279 19.22 13.91 -10.48
N VAL A 280 18.26 12.99 -10.27
CA VAL A 280 17.43 12.42 -11.34
C VAL A 280 16.56 13.50 -11.97
N LEU A 281 15.95 14.36 -11.15
CA LEU A 281 15.08 15.44 -11.61
C LEU A 281 15.88 16.54 -12.34
N SER A 282 17.10 16.83 -11.90
CA SER A 282 17.96 17.84 -12.54
C SER A 282 18.43 17.46 -13.95
N MET A 283 18.31 16.17 -14.32
CA MET A 283 18.63 15.70 -15.67
C MET A 283 17.47 15.87 -16.65
N LEU A 284 16.28 16.24 -16.18
CA LEU A 284 15.12 16.39 -17.04
C LEU A 284 15.27 17.60 -17.98
N PRO A 285 14.91 17.45 -19.27
CA PRO A 285 14.79 18.60 -20.16
C PRO A 285 13.75 19.59 -19.64
N GLU A 286 13.97 20.88 -19.90
CA GLU A 286 13.01 21.92 -19.53
C GLU A 286 11.59 21.59 -20.03
N GLY A 287 10.60 21.70 -19.14
CA GLY A 287 9.20 21.38 -19.43
C GLY A 287 8.84 19.90 -19.35
N SER A 288 9.80 19.00 -19.07
CA SER A 288 9.53 17.57 -18.84
C SER A 288 9.21 17.32 -17.36
N ALA A 289 8.43 16.27 -17.08
CA ALA A 289 8.12 15.83 -15.73
C ALA A 289 7.92 14.31 -15.71
N PHE A 290 8.27 13.67 -14.60
CA PHE A 290 7.76 12.33 -14.32
C PHE A 290 6.26 12.44 -14.02
N VAL A 291 5.48 11.55 -14.63
CA VAL A 291 4.03 11.48 -14.42
C VAL A 291 3.66 10.05 -14.10
N ILE A 292 2.90 9.87 -13.03
CA ILE A 292 2.20 8.63 -12.72
C ILE A 292 0.71 8.94 -12.69
N LEU A 293 -0.07 8.20 -13.47
CA LEU A 293 -1.52 8.17 -13.37
C LEU A 293 -1.90 6.98 -12.50
N TRP A 294 -2.84 7.23 -11.59
CA TRP A 294 -3.38 6.27 -10.65
C TRP A 294 -4.88 6.14 -10.86
N ASP A 295 -5.39 4.92 -10.84
CA ASP A 295 -6.81 4.63 -11.00
C ASP A 295 -7.20 3.33 -10.27
N ASP A 296 -8.49 3.00 -10.17
CA ASP A 296 -9.00 1.75 -9.60
C ASP A 296 -8.38 1.41 -8.23
N PHE A 297 -8.31 2.42 -7.35
CA PHE A 297 -7.78 2.26 -6.02
C PHE A 297 -8.69 1.39 -5.17
N SER A 298 -8.10 0.43 -4.46
CA SER A 298 -8.77 -0.33 -3.41
C SER A 298 -7.84 -0.53 -2.23
N LEU A 299 -8.39 -0.47 -1.02
CA LEU A 299 -7.70 -0.75 0.22
C LEU A 299 -8.63 -1.54 1.13
N ALA A 300 -8.18 -2.70 1.59
CA ALA A 300 -8.95 -3.60 2.42
C ALA A 300 -8.18 -4.01 3.69
N THR A 301 -8.89 -4.10 4.82
CA THR A 301 -8.39 -4.75 6.03
C THR A 301 -9.15 -6.04 6.28
N ASN A 302 -8.46 -7.01 6.87
CA ASN A 302 -9.11 -8.14 7.53
C ASN A 302 -9.17 -7.81 9.02
N GLU A 303 -10.25 -7.16 9.49
CA GLU A 303 -10.39 -6.93 10.93
C GLU A 303 -10.70 -8.27 11.63
N VAL A 304 -9.87 -8.64 12.60
CA VAL A 304 -10.29 -9.57 13.64
C VAL A 304 -11.21 -8.79 14.57
N SER A 305 -12.52 -9.06 14.54
CA SER A 305 -13.41 -8.52 15.57
C SER A 305 -13.00 -9.12 16.92
N ILE A 306 -12.41 -8.29 17.79
CA ILE A 306 -12.11 -8.70 19.16
C ILE A 306 -13.45 -8.66 19.94
N PRO A 307 -13.93 -9.79 20.48
CA PRO A 307 -15.19 -9.85 21.23
C PRO A 307 -15.16 -9.07 22.55
#